data_AF-A0A7S0AXX7-F1
#
_entry.id   AF-A0A7S0AXX7-F1
#
_cell.length_a   1.000
_cell.length_b   1.000
_cell.length_c   1.000
_cell.angle_alpha   90.00
_cell.angle_beta   90.00
_cell.angle_gamma   90.00
#
_symmetry.space_group_name_H-M   'P 1'
#
loop_
_entity.id
_entity.type
_entity.pdbx_description
1 polymer ?
#
loop_
_entity_poly.entity_id
_entity_poly.type
_entity_poly.pdbx_seq_one_letter_code
_entity_poly.pdbx_strand_id
1 'polypeptide(L)'
;INPFLYRKNTLDFFTKEGVVLQSYRSLRDGKAFGDETVVKIANAKGKTPAQILGRWCVQKNYVYMPKSVKKERMIENGKVFGWELSAEEMAELDSLTKPEAFTAFEELYRKCVNRDTSKDGTMDGVKMSITND
;
A
#
# COMPACT_ATOMS: atom_id res chain seq x y z
N ILE A 1 -0.17 -2.90 0.23
CA ILE A 1 -1.03 -1.94 -0.49
C ILE A 1 -0.71 -0.58 0.10
N ASN A 2 -0.42 0.45 -0.69
CA ASN A 2 -0.23 1.83 -0.21
C ASN A 2 -0.23 2.78 -1.43
N PRO A 3 -0.35 4.11 -1.23
CA PRO A 3 -0.37 5.10 -2.32
C PRO A 3 0.82 5.06 -3.29
N PHE A 4 1.99 4.56 -2.86
CA PHE A 4 3.20 4.54 -3.67
C PHE A 4 3.45 3.20 -4.39
N LEU A 5 2.57 2.23 -4.19
CA LEU A 5 2.50 1.00 -4.97
C LEU A 5 1.02 0.57 -5.01
N TYR A 6 0.25 1.33 -5.78
CA TYR A 6 -1.18 1.17 -5.97
C TYR A 6 -1.45 0.48 -7.31
N ARG A 7 -1.64 -0.85 -7.23
CA ARG A 7 -1.89 -1.74 -8.37
C ARG A 7 -3.40 -1.88 -8.61
N LYS A 8 -4.00 -0.83 -9.16
CA LYS A 8 -5.46 -0.66 -9.17
C LYS A 8 -6.20 -1.83 -9.81
N ASN A 9 -5.81 -2.33 -10.98
CA ASN A 9 -6.58 -3.40 -11.64
C ASN A 9 -6.47 -4.71 -10.87
N THR A 10 -5.30 -4.98 -10.27
CA THR A 10 -5.13 -6.14 -9.38
C THR A 10 -6.08 -6.06 -8.18
N LEU A 11 -6.18 -4.89 -7.54
CA LEU A 11 -7.04 -4.69 -6.38
C LEU A 11 -8.53 -4.74 -6.76
N ASP A 12 -8.90 -4.14 -7.89
CA ASP A 12 -10.27 -4.17 -8.41
C ASP A 12 -10.72 -5.60 -8.73
N PHE A 13 -9.84 -6.42 -9.32
CA PHE A 13 -10.12 -7.83 -9.58
C PHE A 13 -10.45 -8.57 -8.29
N PHE A 14 -9.55 -8.55 -7.30
CA PHE A 14 -9.78 -9.26 -6.04
C PHE A 14 -10.99 -8.74 -5.27
N THR A 15 -11.27 -7.44 -5.35
CA THR A 15 -12.47 -6.85 -4.76
C THR A 15 -13.75 -7.40 -5.41
N LYS A 16 -13.78 -7.51 -6.75
CA LYS A 16 -14.91 -8.12 -7.48
C LYS A 16 -15.12 -9.59 -7.14
N GLU A 17 -14.04 -10.32 -6.90
CA GLU A 17 -14.08 -11.72 -6.44
C GLU A 17 -14.45 -11.88 -4.96
N GLY A 18 -14.78 -10.79 -4.25
CA GLY A 18 -15.17 -10.84 -2.84
C GLY A 18 -14.00 -11.10 -1.88
N VAL A 19 -12.75 -10.94 -2.33
CA VAL A 19 -11.56 -11.14 -1.51
C VAL A 19 -11.31 -9.92 -0.64
N VAL A 20 -11.19 -10.13 0.66
CA VAL A 20 -10.82 -9.07 1.61
C VAL A 20 -9.35 -8.70 1.43
N LEU A 21 -9.09 -7.47 1.04
CA LEU A 21 -7.75 -6.97 0.77
C LEU A 21 -7.09 -6.45 2.05
N GLN A 22 -5.93 -7.00 2.38
CA GLN A 22 -5.14 -6.59 3.54
C GLN A 22 -3.89 -5.81 3.12
N SER A 23 -3.73 -4.65 3.75
CA SER A 23 -2.69 -3.69 3.40
C SER A 23 -1.40 -3.92 4.18
N TYR A 24 -0.52 -4.78 3.66
CA TYR A 24 0.86 -4.91 4.15
C TYR A 24 1.70 -3.67 3.82
N ARG A 25 2.57 -3.26 4.78
CA ARG A 25 3.43 -2.06 4.73
C ARG A 25 2.67 -0.80 4.32
N SER A 26 1.47 -0.61 4.88
CA SER A 26 0.62 0.57 4.66
C SER A 26 1.36 1.91 4.89
N LEU A 27 2.30 1.94 5.83
CA LEU A 27 3.08 3.14 6.20
C LEU A 27 4.47 3.22 5.53
N ARG A 28 4.84 2.28 4.66
CA ARG A 28 6.17 2.19 4.01
C ARG A 28 7.36 2.39 4.95
N ASP A 29 7.29 1.80 6.14
CA ASP A 29 8.32 1.90 7.19
C ASP A 29 8.64 3.36 7.59
N GLY A 30 7.69 4.29 7.40
CA GLY A 30 7.85 5.72 7.68
C GLY A 30 8.56 6.52 6.58
N LYS A 31 9.07 5.87 5.52
CA LYS A 31 9.78 6.55 4.42
C LYS A 31 8.88 7.50 3.61
N ALA A 32 7.58 7.30 3.67
CA ALA A 32 6.58 8.12 2.98
C ALA A 32 6.16 9.38 3.75
N PHE A 33 6.63 9.58 4.99
CA PHE A 33 6.09 10.66 5.83
C PHE A 33 6.56 12.05 5.43
N GLY A 34 7.64 12.15 4.64
CA GLY A 34 8.14 13.40 4.09
C GLY A 34 7.69 13.69 2.65
N ASP A 35 6.81 12.86 2.07
CA ASP A 35 6.25 13.13 0.75
C ASP A 35 5.40 14.41 0.79
N GLU A 36 5.62 15.32 -0.16
CA GLU A 36 5.01 16.65 -0.17
C GLU A 36 3.47 16.58 -0.21
N THR A 37 2.91 15.64 -0.98
CA THR A 37 1.46 15.44 -1.09
C THR A 37 0.89 14.96 0.25
N VAL A 38 1.55 13.98 0.86
CA VAL A 38 1.13 13.43 2.15
C VAL A 38 1.21 14.50 3.25
N VAL A 39 2.28 15.30 3.28
CA VAL A 39 2.48 16.38 4.26
C VAL A 39 1.47 17.50 4.06
N LYS A 40 1.21 17.91 2.82
CA LYS A 40 0.19 18.92 2.47
C LYS A 40 -1.18 18.51 3.01
N ILE A 41 -1.61 17.28 2.71
CA ILE A 41 -2.91 16.76 3.16
C ILE A 41 -2.93 16.61 4.68
N ALA A 42 -1.84 16.13 5.29
CA ALA A 42 -1.71 16.00 6.74
C ALA A 42 -1.91 17.34 7.46
N ASN A 43 -1.26 18.40 6.96
CA ASN A 43 -1.41 19.75 7.49
C ASN A 43 -2.83 20.29 7.32
N ALA A 44 -3.44 20.13 6.14
CA ALA A 44 -4.80 20.57 5.86
C ALA A 44 -5.84 19.92 6.79
N LYS A 45 -5.64 18.64 7.16
CA LYS A 45 -6.54 17.89 8.05
C LYS A 45 -6.20 18.01 9.54
N GLY A 46 -5.07 18.61 9.89
CA GLY A 46 -4.54 18.58 11.25
C GLY A 46 -4.28 17.15 11.74
N LYS A 47 -3.71 16.30 10.86
CA LYS A 47 -3.41 14.87 11.11
C LYS A 47 -1.93 14.60 10.87
N THR A 48 -1.47 13.40 11.23
CA THR A 48 -0.10 12.97 10.92
C THR A 48 -0.03 12.27 9.56
N PRO A 49 1.14 12.26 8.88
CA PRO A 49 1.33 11.49 7.65
C PRO A 49 0.93 10.01 7.78
N ALA A 50 1.19 9.40 8.93
CA ALA A 50 0.77 8.02 9.20
C ALA A 50 -0.76 7.86 9.18
N GLN A 51 -1.48 8.84 9.73
CA GLN A 51 -2.94 8.86 9.74
C GLN A 51 -3.52 9.11 8.35
N ILE A 52 -2.89 9.93 7.50
CA ILE A 52 -3.31 10.11 6.10
C ILE A 52 -3.21 8.78 5.33
N LEU A 53 -2.07 8.10 5.41
CA LEU A 53 -1.87 6.81 4.75
C LEU A 53 -2.82 5.72 5.29
N GLY A 54 -3.05 5.71 6.60
CA GLY A 54 -4.00 4.81 7.22
C GLY A 54 -5.44 5.10 6.80
N ARG A 55 -5.82 6.39 6.73
CA ARG A 55 -7.16 6.82 6.32
C ARG A 55 -7.46 6.45 4.87
N TRP A 56 -6.48 6.63 3.99
CA TRP A 56 -6.57 6.18 2.59
C TRP A 56 -6.87 4.69 2.49
N CYS A 57 -6.21 3.85 3.30
CA CYS A 57 -6.46 2.40 3.31
C CYS A 57 -7.90 2.08 3.73
N VAL A 58 -8.36 2.64 4.86
CA VAL A 58 -9.69 2.30 5.40
C VAL A 58 -10.83 2.87 4.55
N GLN A 59 -10.67 4.04 3.92
CA GLN A 59 -11.67 4.59 3.00
C GLN A 59 -11.85 3.75 1.74
N LYS A 60 -10.80 3.04 1.30
CA LYS A 60 -10.88 2.06 0.21
C LYS A 60 -11.32 0.67 0.67
N ASN A 61 -11.76 0.54 1.91
CA ASN A 61 -12.18 -0.71 2.51
C ASN A 61 -11.06 -1.78 2.57
N TYR A 62 -9.80 -1.35 2.68
CA TYR A 62 -8.67 -2.25 2.91
C TYR A 62 -8.44 -2.45 4.40
N VAL A 63 -8.10 -3.67 4.81
CA VAL A 63 -7.68 -3.97 6.18
C VAL A 63 -6.33 -3.32 6.44
N TYR A 64 -6.32 -2.26 7.25
CA TYR A 64 -5.14 -1.48 7.60
C TYR A 64 -4.34 -2.14 8.74
N MET A 65 -3.08 -2.51 8.48
CA MET A 65 -2.19 -3.14 9.47
C MET A 65 -0.90 -2.33 9.70
N PRO A 66 -0.95 -1.29 10.54
CA PRO A 66 0.26 -0.58 10.93
C PRO A 66 1.08 -1.41 11.92
N LYS A 67 2.41 -1.33 11.81
CA LYS A 67 3.34 -1.90 12.80
C LYS A 67 4.02 -0.77 13.57
N SER A 68 4.02 -0.87 14.89
CA SER A 68 4.81 -0.01 15.78
C SER A 68 5.27 -0.83 16.98
N VAL A 69 6.38 -0.42 17.59
CA VAL A 69 6.83 -0.89 18.91
C VAL A 69 6.65 0.18 19.99
N LYS A 70 6.31 1.41 19.60
CA LYS A 70 6.08 2.55 20.49
C LYS A 70 4.58 2.70 20.73
N LYS A 71 4.15 2.73 22.00
CA LYS A 71 2.75 2.78 22.41
C LYS A 71 2.03 4.02 21.89
N GLU A 72 2.70 5.17 21.93
CA GLU A 72 2.16 6.45 21.49
C GLU A 72 1.79 6.40 20.00
N ARG A 73 2.67 5.78 19.19
CA ARG A 73 2.43 5.56 17.76
C ARG A 73 1.35 4.52 17.49
N MET A 74 1.21 3.48 18.32
CA MET A 74 0.10 2.52 18.18
C MET A 74 -1.24 3.23 18.35
N ILE A 75 -1.34 4.09 19.37
CA ILE A 75 -2.54 4.90 19.63
C ILE A 75 -2.76 5.90 18.49
N GLU A 76 -1.73 6.62 18.05
CA GLU A 76 -1.82 7.58 16.95
C GLU A 76 -2.29 6.93 15.64
N ASN A 77 -1.69 5.78 15.28
CA ASN A 77 -2.03 5.03 14.07
C ASN A 77 -3.46 4.50 14.11
N GLY A 78 -4.03 4.25 15.29
CA GLY A 78 -5.44 3.84 15.45
C GLY A 78 -6.46 4.97 15.21
N LYS A 79 -6.03 6.24 15.26
CA LYS A 79 -6.92 7.42 15.15
C LYS A 79 -7.22 7.80 13.67
N VAL A 80 -7.58 6.81 12.87
CA VAL A 80 -7.90 6.94 11.43
C VAL A 80 -9.41 6.88 11.13
N PHE A 81 -10.24 6.87 12.18
CA PHE A 81 -11.70 6.85 12.09
C PHE A 81 -12.29 8.17 12.59
N GLY A 82 -13.56 8.45 12.23
CA GLY A 82 -14.28 9.66 12.66
C GLY A 82 -13.95 10.93 11.88
N TRP A 83 -13.25 10.82 10.75
CA TRP A 83 -12.97 11.91 9.81
C TRP A 83 -12.69 11.29 8.44
N GLU A 84 -12.64 12.11 7.37
CA GLU A 84 -12.41 11.62 6.02
C GLU A 84 -11.51 12.51 5.16
N LEU A 85 -10.89 11.88 4.18
CA LEU A 85 -10.25 12.49 3.02
C LEU A 85 -11.33 12.77 1.97
N SER A 86 -11.26 13.94 1.34
CA SER A 86 -12.15 14.29 0.23
C SER A 86 -11.85 13.44 -1.00
N ALA A 87 -12.74 13.48 -2.00
CA ALA A 87 -12.53 12.78 -3.25
C ALA A 87 -11.24 13.25 -3.95
N GLU A 88 -10.95 14.55 -3.89
CA GLU A 88 -9.75 15.17 -4.46
C GLU A 88 -8.49 14.69 -3.75
N GLU A 89 -8.48 14.67 -2.42
CA GLU A 89 -7.34 14.17 -1.64
C GLU A 89 -7.09 12.68 -1.87
N MET A 90 -8.15 11.89 -2.00
CA MET A 90 -8.04 10.48 -2.37
C MET A 90 -7.45 10.30 -3.77
N ALA A 91 -7.87 11.14 -4.74
CA ALA A 91 -7.32 11.12 -6.09
C ALA A 91 -5.85 11.56 -6.13
N GLU A 92 -5.47 12.59 -5.36
CA GLU A 92 -4.06 13.00 -5.20
C GLU A 92 -3.22 11.81 -4.70
N LEU A 93 -3.66 11.12 -3.65
CA LEU A 93 -2.96 9.96 -3.11
C LEU A 93 -2.93 8.77 -4.07
N ASP A 94 -4.01 8.50 -4.82
CA ASP A 94 -4.05 7.43 -5.82
C ASP A 94 -3.02 7.63 -6.94
N SER A 95 -2.63 8.88 -7.20
CA SER A 95 -1.66 9.23 -8.23
C SER A 95 -0.19 9.12 -7.80
N LEU A 96 0.10 8.80 -6.53
CA LEU A 96 1.47 8.77 -5.99
C LEU A 96 2.33 7.58 -6.45
N THR A 97 1.73 6.60 -7.14
CA THR A 97 2.48 5.46 -7.66
C THR A 97 3.25 5.87 -8.91
N LYS A 98 4.57 5.73 -8.85
CA LYS A 98 5.48 6.05 -9.96
C LYS A 98 5.88 4.79 -10.74
N PRO A 99 6.23 4.90 -12.03
CA PRO A 99 6.67 3.75 -12.83
C PRO A 99 7.78 2.92 -12.18
N GLU A 100 8.74 3.57 -11.51
CA GLU A 100 9.88 2.90 -10.86
C GLU A 100 9.44 2.00 -9.70
N ALA A 101 8.29 2.29 -9.09
CA ALA A 101 7.73 1.44 -8.05
C ALA A 101 7.27 0.08 -8.60
N PHE A 102 6.74 0.04 -9.82
CA PHE A 102 6.37 -1.21 -10.48
C PHE A 102 7.60 -2.01 -10.88
N THR A 103 8.62 -1.36 -11.45
CA THR A 103 9.89 -2.00 -11.78
C THR A 103 10.53 -2.63 -10.54
N ALA A 104 10.64 -1.87 -9.44
CA ALA A 104 11.19 -2.37 -8.19
C ALA A 104 10.36 -3.50 -7.58
N PHE A 105 9.03 -3.45 -7.71
CA PHE A 105 8.15 -4.53 -7.28
C PHE A 105 8.37 -5.80 -8.10
N GLU A 106 8.51 -5.67 -9.43
CA GLU A 106 8.76 -6.80 -10.32
C GLU A 106 10.13 -7.45 -10.09
N GLU A 107 11.18 -6.66 -9.94
CA GLU A 107 12.52 -7.17 -9.59
C GLU A 107 12.50 -7.93 -8.26
N LEU A 108 11.84 -7.37 -7.24
CA LEU A 108 11.69 -8.02 -5.94
C LEU A 108 10.89 -9.32 -6.08
N TYR A 109 9.80 -9.30 -6.83
CA TYR A 109 8.97 -10.48 -7.06
C TYR A 109 9.77 -11.60 -7.74
N ARG A 110 10.48 -11.30 -8.83
CA ARG A 110 11.34 -12.27 -9.53
C ARG A 110 12.38 -12.88 -8.59
N LYS A 111 13.02 -12.05 -7.77
CA LYS A 111 13.98 -12.51 -6.76
C LYS A 111 13.35 -13.43 -5.71
N CYS A 112 12.11 -13.14 -5.29
CA CYS A 112 11.42 -13.89 -4.24
C CYS A 112 10.73 -15.17 -4.73
N VAL A 113 10.20 -15.20 -5.96
CA VAL A 113 9.51 -16.36 -6.53
C VAL A 113 10.47 -17.41 -7.06
N ASN A 114 11.68 -17.03 -7.48
CA ASN A 114 12.76 -17.98 -7.78
C ASN A 114 13.32 -18.70 -6.52
N ARG A 115 12.65 -18.61 -5.36
CA ARG A 115 12.89 -19.52 -4.22
C ARG A 115 12.13 -20.83 -4.32
N ASP A 116 11.02 -20.85 -5.06
CA ASP A 116 10.17 -22.03 -5.24
C ASP A 116 10.46 -22.72 -6.59
N THR A 117 11.67 -22.54 -7.14
CA THR A 117 12.16 -23.34 -8.25
C THR A 117 12.04 -24.81 -7.84
N SER A 118 11.47 -25.64 -8.72
CA SER A 118 11.45 -27.08 -8.49
C SER A 118 12.87 -27.56 -8.14
N LYS A 119 13.00 -28.52 -7.22
CA LYS A 119 14.30 -29.07 -6.80
C LYS A 119 15.13 -29.61 -7.97
N ASP A 120 14.49 -29.91 -9.10
CA ASP A 120 15.11 -30.39 -10.33
C ASP A 120 15.59 -29.27 -11.29
N GLY A 121 15.39 -27.99 -10.93
CA GLY A 121 15.78 -26.85 -11.76
C GLY A 121 14.82 -26.53 -12.91
N THR A 122 13.68 -27.22 -13.00
CA THR A 122 12.66 -26.93 -14.01
C THR A 122 11.89 -25.65 -13.65
N MET A 123 11.48 -24.92 -14.69
CA MET A 123 10.60 -23.75 -14.56
C MET A 123 9.12 -24.13 -14.68
N ASP A 124 8.79 -25.42 -14.68
CA ASP A 124 7.41 -25.91 -14.75
C ASP A 124 6.65 -25.50 -13.49
N GLY A 125 5.50 -24.84 -13.70
CA GLY A 125 4.68 -24.28 -12.62
C GLY A 125 5.19 -22.95 -12.04
N VAL A 126 6.36 -22.45 -12.48
CA VAL A 126 6.88 -21.15 -12.03
C VAL A 126 6.10 -20.03 -12.72
N LYS A 127 5.53 -19.14 -11.92
CA LYS A 127 4.77 -18.00 -12.42
C LYS A 127 5.73 -16.94 -13.00
N MET A 128 5.81 -16.89 -14.33
CA MET A 128 6.73 -16.01 -15.06
C MET A 128 6.21 -14.59 -15.31
N SER A 129 4.93 -14.36 -15.07
CA SER A 129 4.27 -13.06 -15.27
C SER A 129 3.52 -12.62 -14.01
N ILE A 130 3.58 -11.32 -13.73
CA ILE A 130 2.80 -10.66 -12.70
C ILE A 130 1.98 -9.53 -13.29
N THR A 131 0.80 -9.33 -12.72
CA THR A 131 0.02 -8.13 -12.97
C THR A 131 0.68 -6.97 -12.23
N ASN A 132 1.19 -6.01 -12.98
CA ASN A 132 1.85 -4.82 -12.46
C ASN A 132 0.87 -3.67 -12.24
N ASP A 133 -0.19 -3.60 -13.05
CA ASP A 133 -1.21 -2.55 -13.08
C ASP A 133 -2.58 -3.05 -12.58
#